data_AF-A0A1V4VWF5-F1
#
_entry.id   AF-A0A1V4VWF5-F1
#
_cell.length_a   1.000
_cell.length_b   1.000
_cell.length_c   1.000
_cell.angle_alpha   90.00
_cell.angle_beta   90.00
_cell.angle_gamma   90.00
#
_symmetry.space_group_name_H-M   'P 1'
#
loop_
_entity.id
_entity.type
_entity.pdbx_description
1 polymer ?
#
loop_
_entity_poly.entity_id
_entity_poly.type
_entity_poly.pdbx_seq_one_letter_code
_entity_poly.pdbx_strand_id
1 'polypeptide(L)'
;MENAAKFQNGEIKILVATPAMASSLDITAGRLIIYHLPYSREILNRIINISKPEGQVYLFFGAADFDSNSSHLAALTPDRDCLARFYTVMRREADRYGRFIAEPYRIARLLTESGCPHVREYTVQVSIKVLSELGLLEAERTGEAIDVVLMLAPKGKQDLNSSQTYTNLQLLREESMAWMIKLLKDPLNNLF
;
A
#
# COMPACT_ATOMS: atom_id res chain seq x y z
N MET A 1 -16.96 18.79 -4.08
CA MET A 1 -17.16 20.11 -3.44
C MET A 1 -18.63 20.38 -3.13
N GLU A 2 -19.57 20.19 -4.09
CA GLU A 2 -21.00 20.43 -3.86
C GLU A 2 -21.58 19.69 -2.63
N ASN A 3 -21.32 18.39 -2.49
CA ASN A 3 -21.81 17.61 -1.35
C ASN A 3 -21.24 18.07 0.00
N ALA A 4 -20.02 18.61 0.03
CA ALA A 4 -19.40 19.12 1.24
C ALA A 4 -20.08 20.41 1.71
N ALA A 5 -20.39 21.32 0.79
CA ALA A 5 -21.15 22.53 1.08
C ALA A 5 -22.57 22.19 1.57
N LYS A 6 -23.27 21.27 0.90
CA LYS A 6 -24.59 20.78 1.33
C LYS A 6 -24.56 20.13 2.71
N PHE A 7 -23.48 19.42 3.04
CA PHE A 7 -23.29 18.85 4.38
C PHE A 7 -23.10 19.96 5.43
N GLN A 8 -22.25 20.95 5.16
CA GLN A 8 -22.00 22.07 6.06
C GLN A 8 -23.25 22.92 6.32
N ASN A 9 -24.09 23.09 5.29
CA ASN A 9 -25.40 23.77 5.38
C ASN A 9 -26.49 22.91 6.01
N GLY A 10 -26.22 21.63 6.30
CA GLY A 10 -27.17 20.70 6.90
C GLY A 10 -28.26 20.17 5.95
N GLU A 11 -28.13 20.39 4.65
CA GLU A 11 -28.99 19.82 3.59
C GLU A 11 -28.73 18.31 3.46
N ILE A 12 -27.46 17.88 3.64
CA ILE A 12 -27.06 16.49 3.76
C ILE A 12 -26.65 16.22 5.22
N LYS A 13 -27.11 15.11 5.78
CA LYS A 13 -26.82 14.73 7.18
C LYS A 13 -25.59 13.84 7.33
N ILE A 14 -25.20 13.11 6.28
CA ILE A 14 -24.12 12.12 6.31
C ILE A 14 -23.26 12.30 5.07
N LEU A 15 -21.95 12.40 5.26
CA LEU A 15 -20.97 12.42 4.20
C LEU A 15 -20.01 11.24 4.38
N VAL A 16 -19.79 10.46 3.32
CA VAL A 16 -18.81 9.37 3.28
C VAL A 16 -17.67 9.80 2.38
N ALA A 17 -16.44 9.74 2.89
CA ALA A 17 -15.25 10.17 2.17
C ALA A 17 -14.04 9.30 2.54
N THR A 18 -13.09 9.17 1.62
CA THR A 18 -11.76 8.63 1.94
C THR A 18 -11.00 9.61 2.83
N PRO A 19 -10.01 9.18 3.62
CA PRO A 19 -9.21 10.09 4.45
C PRO A 19 -8.61 11.28 3.69
N ALA A 20 -8.01 11.02 2.52
CA ALA A 20 -7.42 12.05 1.70
C ALA A 20 -8.46 13.08 1.20
N MET A 21 -9.65 12.60 0.80
CA MET A 21 -10.74 13.47 0.41
C MET A 21 -11.23 14.28 1.62
N ALA A 22 -11.55 13.61 2.73
CA ALA A 22 -12.09 14.23 3.93
C ALA A 22 -11.18 15.37 4.44
N SER A 23 -9.88 15.14 4.52
CA SER A 23 -8.92 16.16 4.97
C SER A 23 -8.70 17.31 3.99
N SER A 24 -9.14 17.16 2.73
CA SER A 24 -9.12 18.24 1.73
C SER A 24 -10.41 19.05 1.70
N LEU A 25 -11.47 18.56 2.35
CA LEU A 25 -12.75 19.25 2.44
C LEU A 25 -12.71 20.19 3.65
N ASP A 26 -13.03 21.46 3.43
CA ASP A 26 -13.22 22.45 4.49
C ASP A 26 -14.59 22.24 5.17
N ILE A 27 -14.69 21.15 5.94
CA ILE A 27 -15.91 20.74 6.65
C ILE A 27 -15.61 20.46 8.11
N THR A 28 -16.66 20.56 8.94
CA THR A 28 -16.59 20.13 10.34
C THR A 28 -17.76 19.21 10.69
N ALA A 29 -17.48 18.10 11.36
CA ALA A 29 -18.47 17.10 11.72
C ALA A 29 -18.70 17.06 13.23
N GLY A 30 -19.96 17.10 13.66
CA GLY A 30 -20.32 16.87 15.08
C GLY A 30 -20.25 15.39 15.49
N ARG A 31 -20.32 14.48 14.52
CA ARG A 31 -20.08 13.04 14.70
C ARG A 31 -19.20 12.54 13.57
N LEU A 32 -18.10 11.89 13.91
CA LEU A 32 -17.12 11.37 12.97
C LEU A 32 -16.98 9.87 13.19
N ILE A 33 -17.10 9.09 12.12
CA ILE A 33 -16.90 7.63 12.16
C ILE A 33 -15.65 7.31 11.36
N ILE A 34 -14.66 6.72 12.02
CA ILE A 34 -13.44 6.22 11.38
C ILE A 34 -13.63 4.71 11.19
N TYR A 35 -13.93 4.32 9.97
CA TYR A 35 -14.33 2.95 9.64
C TYR A 35 -13.14 1.99 9.52
N HIS A 36 -12.08 2.38 8.83
CA HIS A 36 -10.89 1.54 8.64
C HIS A 36 -9.78 1.92 9.62
N LEU A 37 -9.03 0.91 10.08
CA LEU A 37 -7.83 1.10 10.89
C LEU A 37 -6.78 1.91 10.11
N PRO A 38 -6.38 3.11 10.58
CA PRO A 38 -5.42 3.94 9.87
C PRO A 38 -4.01 3.36 9.91
N TYR A 39 -3.32 3.37 8.76
CA TYR A 39 -1.93 2.92 8.65
C TYR A 39 -0.94 3.83 9.37
N SER A 40 -1.26 5.11 9.62
CA SER A 40 -0.34 6.04 10.27
C SER A 40 -1.06 7.03 11.19
N ARG A 41 -0.29 7.62 12.11
CA ARG A 41 -0.78 8.66 13.03
C ARG A 41 -1.19 9.92 12.28
N GLU A 42 -0.44 10.29 11.24
CA GLU A 42 -0.68 11.49 10.44
C GLU A 42 -2.05 11.43 9.77
N ILE A 43 -2.41 10.26 9.22
CA ILE A 43 -3.74 10.05 8.63
C ILE A 43 -4.82 10.18 9.70
N LEU A 44 -4.64 9.56 10.86
CA LEU A 44 -5.61 9.67 11.96
C LEU A 44 -5.80 11.14 12.39
N ASN A 45 -4.71 11.86 12.62
CA ASN A 45 -4.73 13.26 13.06
C ASN A 45 -5.44 14.16 12.04
N ARG A 46 -5.16 13.97 10.75
CA ARG A 46 -5.83 14.74 9.69
C ARG A 46 -7.33 14.49 9.62
N ILE A 47 -7.79 13.27 9.94
CA ILE A 47 -9.23 12.96 9.99
C ILE A 47 -9.86 13.55 11.25
N ILE A 48 -9.19 13.46 12.40
CA ILE A 48 -9.75 13.93 13.68
C ILE A 48 -9.87 15.44 13.74
N ASN A 49 -9.00 16.18 13.05
CA ASN A 49 -9.12 17.63 12.92
C ASN A 49 -10.43 18.10 12.24
N ILE A 50 -11.17 17.19 11.60
CA ILE A 50 -12.50 17.46 11.02
C ILE A 50 -13.59 17.43 12.10
N SER A 51 -13.35 16.78 13.24
CA SER A 51 -14.30 16.77 14.35
C SER A 51 -14.42 18.16 14.98
N LYS A 52 -15.64 18.54 15.33
CA LYS A 52 -15.86 19.71 16.20
C LYS A 52 -15.22 19.48 17.59
N PRO A 53 -14.86 20.54 18.33
CA PRO A 53 -14.28 20.42 19.67
C PRO A 53 -15.15 19.59 20.64
N GLU A 54 -16.47 19.76 20.58
CA GLU A 54 -17.48 19.02 21.33
C GLU A 54 -18.07 17.82 20.57
N GLY A 55 -17.45 17.47 19.44
CA GLY A 55 -17.86 16.39 18.56
C GLY A 55 -17.53 15.01 19.14
N GLN A 56 -18.22 13.99 18.61
CA GLN A 56 -18.01 12.60 18.99
C GLN A 56 -17.27 11.86 17.88
N VAL A 57 -16.18 11.18 18.24
CA VAL A 57 -15.43 10.31 17.33
C VAL A 57 -15.71 8.85 17.67
N TYR A 58 -16.16 8.09 16.68
CA TYR A 58 -16.44 6.66 16.79
C TYR A 58 -15.43 5.89 15.95
N LEU A 59 -14.79 4.88 16.55
CA LEU A 59 -13.83 4.01 15.86
C LEU A 59 -14.50 2.67 15.59
N PHE A 60 -14.58 2.30 14.30
CA PHE A 60 -15.31 1.13 13.82
C PHE A 60 -14.37 0.06 13.26
N PHE A 61 -13.14 0.01 13.79
CA PHE A 61 -12.11 -0.94 13.43
C PHE A 61 -11.66 -1.76 14.64
N GLY A 62 -11.05 -2.92 14.39
CA GLY A 62 -10.51 -3.79 15.43
C GLY A 62 -9.40 -4.70 14.95
N ALA A 63 -9.20 -5.82 15.66
CA ALA A 63 -8.14 -6.78 15.34
C ALA A 63 -8.26 -7.38 13.92
N ALA A 64 -9.48 -7.58 13.42
CA ALA A 64 -9.69 -8.07 12.05
C ALA A 64 -9.16 -7.09 10.98
N ASP A 65 -9.27 -5.78 11.21
CA ASP A 65 -8.70 -4.77 10.31
C ASP A 65 -7.17 -4.80 10.35
N PHE A 66 -6.58 -5.10 11.50
CA PHE A 66 -5.13 -5.28 11.60
C PHE A 66 -4.63 -6.44 10.77
N ASP A 67 -5.30 -7.60 10.80
CA ASP A 67 -4.90 -8.76 10.00
C ASP A 67 -5.01 -8.48 8.49
N SER A 68 -6.09 -7.80 8.09
CA SER A 68 -6.30 -7.34 6.72
C SER A 68 -5.21 -6.35 6.28
N ASN A 69 -4.94 -5.31 7.08
CA ASN A 69 -3.91 -4.31 6.79
C ASN A 69 -2.50 -4.93 6.76
N SER A 70 -2.20 -5.85 7.68
CA SER A 70 -0.93 -6.58 7.73
C SER A 70 -0.70 -7.39 6.46
N SER A 71 -1.75 -8.01 5.93
CA SER A 71 -1.70 -8.76 4.66
C SER A 71 -1.43 -7.84 3.47
N HIS A 72 -2.04 -6.65 3.43
CA HIS A 72 -1.76 -5.65 2.39
C HIS A 72 -0.33 -5.11 2.47
N LEU A 73 0.18 -4.84 3.68
CA LEU A 73 1.57 -4.42 3.88
C LEU A 73 2.57 -5.52 3.48
N ALA A 74 2.28 -6.78 3.80
CA ALA A 74 3.10 -7.92 3.37
C ALA A 74 3.16 -8.02 1.84
N ALA A 75 2.03 -7.82 1.16
CA ALA A 75 1.97 -7.79 -0.29
C ALA A 75 2.75 -6.61 -0.91
N LEU A 76 2.88 -5.48 -0.21
CA LEU A 76 3.71 -4.34 -0.62
C LEU A 76 5.20 -4.54 -0.33
N THR A 77 5.58 -5.51 0.49
CA THR A 77 6.96 -5.72 0.95
C THR A 77 7.48 -7.11 0.58
N PRO A 78 7.57 -7.43 -0.74
CA PRO A 78 8.06 -8.73 -1.16
C PRO A 78 9.47 -8.97 -0.61
N ASP A 79 9.65 -10.11 0.04
CA ASP A 79 10.95 -10.52 0.56
C ASP A 79 11.90 -10.96 -0.57
N ARG A 80 13.14 -11.29 -0.18
CA ARG A 80 14.17 -11.73 -1.13
C ARG A 80 13.74 -12.96 -1.94
N ASP A 81 13.04 -13.90 -1.32
CA ASP A 81 12.65 -15.15 -1.96
C ASP A 81 11.53 -14.91 -2.97
N CYS A 82 10.56 -14.07 -2.63
CA CYS A 82 9.52 -13.62 -3.53
C CYS A 82 10.11 -12.87 -4.74
N LEU A 83 11.06 -11.95 -4.51
CA LEU A 83 11.74 -11.23 -5.59
C LEU A 83 12.57 -12.16 -6.49
N ALA A 84 13.24 -13.17 -5.91
CA ALA A 84 13.99 -14.17 -6.67
C ALA A 84 13.08 -15.08 -7.51
N ARG A 85 11.93 -15.48 -6.95
CA ARG A 85 10.90 -16.24 -7.68
C ARG A 85 10.31 -15.41 -8.80
N PHE A 86 10.03 -14.13 -8.55
CA PHE A 86 9.55 -13.19 -9.58
C PHE A 86 10.56 -13.09 -10.73
N TYR A 87 11.84 -12.87 -10.42
CA TYR A 87 12.90 -12.84 -11.44
C TYR A 87 13.01 -14.16 -12.22
N THR A 88 12.84 -15.29 -11.55
CA THR A 88 12.85 -16.62 -12.19
C THR A 88 11.66 -16.81 -13.13
N VAL A 89 10.46 -16.37 -12.74
CA VAL A 89 9.25 -16.40 -13.58
C VAL A 89 9.47 -15.54 -14.82
N MET A 90 9.92 -14.29 -14.65
CA MET A 90 10.20 -13.39 -15.77
C MET A 90 11.21 -13.99 -16.75
N ARG A 91 12.29 -14.62 -16.25
CA ARG A 91 13.30 -15.25 -17.10
C ARG A 91 12.76 -16.43 -17.92
N ARG A 92 11.73 -17.12 -17.43
CA ARG A 92 11.08 -18.22 -18.16
C ARG A 92 10.12 -17.72 -19.23
N GLU A 93 9.47 -16.59 -18.96
CA GLU A 93 8.50 -15.94 -19.87
C GLU A 93 9.18 -15.06 -20.92
N ALA A 94 10.44 -14.68 -20.69
CA ALA A 94 11.21 -13.85 -21.60
C ALA A 94 11.55 -14.56 -22.91
N ASP A 95 11.48 -13.80 -24.00
CA ASP A 95 11.93 -14.23 -25.31
C ASP A 95 13.46 -14.34 -25.39
N ARG A 96 13.99 -14.71 -26.56
CA ARG A 96 15.44 -14.82 -26.80
C ARG A 96 16.23 -13.51 -26.60
N TYR A 97 15.55 -12.37 -26.53
CA TYR A 97 16.12 -11.04 -26.30
C TYR A 97 15.94 -10.58 -24.85
N GLY A 98 15.41 -11.43 -23.97
CA GLY A 98 15.16 -11.08 -22.57
C GLY A 98 13.91 -10.21 -22.37
N ARG A 99 13.03 -10.11 -23.37
CA ARG A 99 11.83 -9.26 -23.32
C ARG A 99 10.60 -10.06 -22.97
N PHE A 100 9.71 -9.50 -22.17
CA PHE A 100 8.38 -10.05 -21.94
C PHE A 100 7.38 -8.95 -21.59
N ILE A 101 6.09 -9.26 -21.77
CA ILE A 101 4.98 -8.40 -21.39
C ILE A 101 4.46 -8.90 -20.04
N ALA A 102 4.62 -8.09 -19.00
CA ALA A 102 4.11 -8.39 -17.67
C ALA A 102 2.64 -7.96 -17.57
N GLU A 103 1.75 -8.94 -17.42
CA GLU A 103 0.37 -8.74 -16.97
C GLU A 103 0.30 -8.96 -15.45
N PRO A 104 0.14 -7.91 -14.62
CA PRO A 104 0.28 -8.03 -13.16
C PRO A 104 -0.59 -9.13 -12.54
N TYR A 105 -1.82 -9.30 -13.01
CA TYR A 105 -2.73 -10.34 -12.54
C TYR A 105 -2.18 -11.75 -12.81
N ARG A 106 -1.74 -12.01 -14.05
CA ARG A 106 -1.20 -13.31 -14.45
C ARG A 106 0.07 -13.63 -13.67
N ILE A 107 0.99 -12.67 -13.54
CA ILE A 107 2.24 -12.88 -12.81
C ILE A 107 1.99 -13.07 -11.31
N ALA A 108 1.04 -12.35 -10.72
CA ALA A 108 0.65 -12.55 -9.33
C ALA A 108 0.16 -13.98 -9.07
N ARG A 109 -0.62 -14.54 -10.02
CA ARG A 109 -1.07 -15.94 -9.94
C ARG A 109 0.10 -16.92 -10.01
N LEU A 110 1.01 -16.76 -10.98
CA LEU A 110 2.20 -17.62 -11.11
C LEU A 110 3.09 -17.57 -9.86
N LEU A 111 3.24 -16.38 -9.27
CA LEU A 111 3.99 -16.21 -8.03
C LEU A 111 3.33 -16.93 -6.85
N THR A 112 2.00 -16.83 -6.75
CA THR A 112 1.22 -17.53 -5.72
C THR A 112 1.40 -19.04 -5.84
N GLU A 113 1.25 -19.59 -7.05
CA GLU A 113 1.48 -20.99 -7.37
C GLU A 113 2.94 -21.43 -7.11
N SER A 114 3.89 -20.50 -7.20
CA SER A 114 5.30 -20.73 -6.91
C SER A 114 5.67 -20.63 -5.42
N GLY A 115 4.72 -20.40 -4.52
CA GLY A 115 4.93 -20.37 -3.08
C GLY A 115 5.03 -18.98 -2.44
N CYS A 116 4.54 -17.93 -3.10
CA CYS A 116 4.44 -16.58 -2.53
C CYS A 116 2.97 -16.25 -2.16
N PRO A 117 2.50 -16.53 -0.93
CA PRO A 117 1.06 -16.57 -0.60
C PRO A 117 0.37 -15.20 -0.53
N HIS A 118 1.11 -14.11 -0.35
CA HIS A 118 0.56 -12.76 -0.18
C HIS A 118 0.68 -11.89 -1.44
N VAL A 119 0.89 -12.48 -2.60
CA VAL A 119 1.13 -11.71 -3.81
C VAL A 119 -0.16 -11.12 -4.38
N ARG A 120 -0.09 -9.85 -4.77
CA ARG A 120 -1.12 -9.11 -5.49
C ARG A 120 -0.52 -8.47 -6.74
N GLU A 121 -1.36 -7.86 -7.56
CA GLU A 121 -0.93 -7.14 -8.77
C GLU A 121 0.05 -6.00 -8.45
N TYR A 122 -0.17 -5.29 -7.35
CA TYR A 122 0.78 -4.24 -6.91
C TYR A 122 2.09 -4.83 -6.38
N THR A 123 2.12 -6.07 -5.88
CA THR A 123 3.37 -6.75 -5.52
C THR A 123 4.25 -6.94 -6.76
N VAL A 124 3.65 -7.25 -7.91
CA VAL A 124 4.36 -7.34 -9.19
C VAL A 124 4.95 -5.98 -9.57
N GLN A 125 4.16 -4.91 -9.45
CA GLN A 125 4.64 -3.55 -9.75
C GLN A 125 5.79 -3.13 -8.83
N VAL A 126 5.69 -3.41 -7.52
CA VAL A 126 6.78 -3.17 -6.56
C VAL A 126 8.00 -4.01 -6.93
N SER A 127 7.82 -5.28 -7.27
CA SER A 127 8.92 -6.17 -7.64
C SER A 127 9.67 -5.69 -8.88
N ILE A 128 8.94 -5.23 -9.90
CA ILE A 128 9.51 -4.59 -11.09
C ILE A 128 10.33 -3.38 -10.67
N LYS A 129 9.74 -2.46 -9.88
CA LYS A 129 10.42 -1.24 -9.45
C LYS A 129 11.71 -1.52 -8.67
N VAL A 130 11.66 -2.46 -7.71
CA VAL A 130 12.82 -2.87 -6.91
C VAL A 130 13.91 -3.46 -7.80
N LEU A 131 13.57 -4.40 -8.68
CA LEU A 131 14.56 -5.03 -9.56
C LEU A 131 15.12 -4.06 -10.61
N SER A 132 14.36 -3.05 -11.03
CA SER A 132 14.87 -1.96 -11.86
C SER A 132 15.88 -1.09 -11.13
N GLU A 133 15.63 -0.72 -9.88
CA GLU A 133 16.59 0.04 -9.08
C GLU A 133 17.88 -0.75 -8.82
N LEU A 134 17.81 -2.08 -8.81
CA LEU A 134 18.96 -2.98 -8.71
C LEU A 134 19.65 -3.27 -10.05
N GLY A 135 19.18 -2.65 -11.16
CA GLY A 135 19.75 -2.84 -12.50
C GLY A 135 19.55 -4.24 -13.07
N LEU A 136 18.56 -5.00 -12.59
CA LEU A 136 18.27 -6.36 -13.05
C LEU A 136 17.26 -6.41 -14.20
N LEU A 137 16.46 -5.36 -14.36
CA LEU A 137 15.53 -5.20 -15.47
C LEU A 137 15.23 -3.72 -15.76
N GLU A 138 14.84 -3.42 -16.98
CA GLU A 138 14.19 -2.16 -17.35
C GLU A 138 12.70 -2.43 -17.62
N ALA A 139 11.85 -1.46 -17.32
CA ALA A 139 10.42 -1.60 -17.50
C ALA A 139 9.77 -0.30 -17.98
N GLU A 140 8.89 -0.40 -18.97
CA GLU A 140 8.08 0.68 -19.50
C GLU A 140 6.61 0.28 -19.42
N ARG A 141 5.75 1.20 -18.98
CA ARG A 141 4.31 0.92 -18.87
C ARG A 141 3.61 1.29 -20.17
N THR A 142 2.96 0.31 -20.78
CA THR A 142 2.18 0.47 -22.02
C THR A 142 0.73 0.11 -21.74
N GLY A 143 -0.08 1.09 -21.32
CA GLY A 143 -1.46 0.87 -20.89
C GLY A 143 -1.56 0.10 -19.57
N GLU A 144 -2.26 -1.05 -19.59
CA GLU A 144 -2.39 -1.95 -18.43
C GLU A 144 -1.23 -2.96 -18.33
N ALA A 145 -0.47 -3.16 -19.40
CA ALA A 145 0.67 -4.05 -19.45
C ALA A 145 1.98 -3.29 -19.14
N ILE A 146 3.00 -4.05 -18.75
CA ILE A 146 4.34 -3.52 -18.49
C ILE A 146 5.32 -4.27 -19.38
N ASP A 147 5.91 -3.57 -20.34
CA ASP A 147 6.99 -4.10 -21.17
C ASP A 147 8.25 -4.14 -20.33
N VAL A 148 8.83 -5.34 -20.18
CA VAL A 148 10.00 -5.56 -19.33
C VAL A 148 11.13 -6.16 -20.15
N VAL A 149 12.34 -5.65 -19.93
CA VAL A 149 13.59 -6.14 -20.52
C VAL A 149 14.53 -6.56 -19.41
N LEU A 150 14.94 -7.83 -19.40
CA LEU A 150 15.92 -8.34 -18.46
C LEU A 150 17.32 -7.85 -18.81
N MET A 151 18.02 -7.31 -17.83
CA MET A 151 19.40 -6.86 -18.00
C MET A 151 20.35 -8.06 -17.92
N LEU A 152 21.56 -7.88 -18.48
CA LEU A 152 22.63 -8.85 -18.32
C LEU A 152 22.89 -9.11 -16.84
N ALA A 153 23.06 -10.39 -16.48
CA ALA A 153 23.28 -10.77 -15.11
C ALA A 153 24.49 -9.99 -14.53
N PRO A 154 24.31 -9.23 -13.45
CA PRO A 154 25.40 -8.47 -12.88
C PRO A 154 26.47 -9.43 -12.35
N LYS A 155 27.74 -8.98 -12.34
CA LYS A 155 28.90 -9.81 -11.98
C LYS A 155 28.91 -10.27 -10.51
N GLY A 156 27.97 -9.81 -9.69
CA GLY A 156 27.90 -10.12 -8.26
C GLY A 156 26.47 -10.05 -7.71
N LYS A 157 26.31 -10.57 -6.49
CA LYS A 157 25.04 -10.55 -5.75
C LYS A 157 24.63 -9.10 -5.48
N GLN A 158 23.40 -8.76 -5.83
CA GLN A 158 22.83 -7.45 -5.55
C GLN A 158 22.35 -7.36 -4.09
N ASP A 159 22.61 -6.22 -3.46
CA ASP A 159 22.07 -5.90 -2.15
C ASP A 159 20.68 -5.25 -2.31
N LEU A 160 19.68 -5.79 -1.61
CA LEU A 160 18.32 -5.25 -1.67
C LEU A 160 18.25 -3.84 -1.06
N ASN A 161 19.15 -3.52 -0.12
CA ASN A 161 19.20 -2.19 0.48
C ASN A 161 19.66 -1.10 -0.50
N SER A 162 20.18 -1.48 -1.66
CA SER A 162 20.46 -0.54 -2.75
C SER A 162 19.21 -0.08 -3.51
N SER A 163 18.05 -0.73 -3.30
CA SER A 163 16.76 -0.27 -3.81
C SER A 163 16.09 0.66 -2.79
N GLN A 164 15.86 1.91 -3.19
CA GLN A 164 15.14 2.90 -2.37
C GLN A 164 13.68 2.48 -2.15
N THR A 165 13.06 1.87 -3.15
CA THR A 165 11.69 1.35 -3.04
C THR A 165 11.63 0.25 -1.99
N TYR A 166 12.58 -0.70 -2.01
CA TYR A 166 12.63 -1.77 -1.03
C TYR A 166 12.80 -1.24 0.39
N THR A 167 13.79 -0.38 0.64
CA THR A 167 14.07 0.16 1.98
C THR A 167 12.92 1.01 2.52
N ASN A 168 12.34 1.88 1.68
CA ASN A 168 11.21 2.72 2.08
C ASN A 168 9.97 1.89 2.43
N LEU A 169 9.66 0.85 1.66
CA LEU A 169 8.49 0.02 1.92
C LEU A 169 8.65 -0.85 3.17
N GLN A 170 9.86 -1.33 3.46
CA GLN A 170 10.14 -2.03 4.72
C GLN A 170 9.96 -1.10 5.92
N LEU A 171 10.52 0.11 5.88
CA LEU A 171 10.35 1.11 6.93
C LEU A 171 8.87 1.49 7.11
N LEU A 172 8.17 1.79 6.01
CA LEU A 172 6.74 2.11 6.02
C LEU A 172 5.92 0.99 6.67
N ARG A 173 6.22 -0.27 6.35
CA ARG A 173 5.55 -1.42 6.96
C ARG A 173 5.82 -1.49 8.45
N GLU A 174 7.07 -1.36 8.88
CA GLU A 174 7.43 -1.41 10.30
C GLU A 174 6.72 -0.31 11.11
N GLU A 175 6.78 0.93 10.62
CA GLU A 175 6.12 2.08 11.23
C GLU A 175 4.60 1.91 11.29
N SER A 176 4.00 1.46 10.18
CA SER A 176 2.54 1.24 10.10
C SER A 176 2.09 0.14 11.06
N MET A 177 2.81 -0.97 11.12
CA MET A 177 2.51 -2.08 12.02
C MET A 177 2.62 -1.66 13.48
N ALA A 178 3.70 -0.99 13.85
CA ALA A 178 3.90 -0.50 15.21
C ALA A 178 2.80 0.49 15.63
N TRP A 179 2.44 1.40 14.73
CA TRP A 179 1.35 2.36 14.95
C TRP A 179 0.00 1.66 15.16
N MET A 180 -0.39 0.75 14.25
CA MET A 180 -1.67 0.05 14.34
C MET A 180 -1.78 -0.79 15.62
N ILE A 181 -0.69 -1.47 16.02
CA ILE A 181 -0.63 -2.22 17.29
C ILE A 181 -0.86 -1.28 18.47
N LYS A 182 -0.20 -0.12 18.47
CA LYS A 182 -0.36 0.89 19.52
C LYS A 182 -1.81 1.38 19.58
N LEU A 183 -2.39 1.77 18.44
CA LEU A 183 -3.74 2.30 18.34
C LEU A 183 -4.81 1.32 18.83
N LEU A 184 -4.61 0.01 18.62
CA LEU A 184 -5.56 -1.02 19.08
C LEU A 184 -5.40 -1.39 20.57
N LYS A 185 -4.24 -1.13 21.17
CA LYS A 185 -3.94 -1.51 22.56
C LYS A 185 -4.10 -0.37 23.55
N ASP A 186 -3.78 0.85 23.14
CA ASP A 186 -3.77 2.00 24.05
C ASP A 186 -5.19 2.51 24.30
N PRO A 187 -5.52 2.90 25.55
CA PRO A 187 -6.74 3.65 25.82
C PRO A 187 -6.77 4.92 24.96
N LEU A 188 -7.96 5.26 24.44
CA LEU A 188 -8.14 6.41 23.53
C LEU A 188 -7.63 7.74 24.06
N ASN A 189 -7.64 7.92 25.39
CA ASN A 189 -7.14 9.13 26.05
C ASN A 189 -5.61 9.31 25.96
N ASN A 190 -4.85 8.28 25.57
CA ASN A 190 -3.40 8.35 25.40
C ASN A 190 -2.97 8.61 23.95
N LEU A 191 -3.94 8.73 23.04
CA LEU A 191 -3.71 8.86 21.59
C LEU A 191 -3.91 10.30 21.08
N PHE A 192 -4.52 11.17 21.89
CA PHE A 192 -4.82 12.58 21.59
C PHE A 192 -4.26 13.52 22.65
#